data_AF-A0A0D6ES99-F1
#
_entry.id   AF-A0A0D6ES99-F1
#
_cell.length_a   1.000
_cell.length_b   1.000
_cell.length_c   1.000
_cell.angle_alpha   90.00
_cell.angle_beta   90.00
_cell.angle_gamma   90.00
#
_symmetry.space_group_name_H-M   'P 1'
#
loop_
_entity.id
_entity.type
_entity.pdbx_description
1 polymer ?
#
loop_
_entity_poly.entity_id
_entity_poly.type
_entity_poly.pdbx_seq_one_letter_code
_entity_poly.pdbx_strand_id
1 'polypeptide(L)'
;MFCNLQVRVYVGETTNPSFAGGEPLATLADRIAHTVGPSGPNKEYLYNLCTAVRQLCPASEDQYLKELERLVRERDPEARNGTPEGL
;
A
#
# COMPACT_ATOMS: atom_id res chain seq x y z
N MET A 1 14.97 -28.47 -10.83
CA MET A 1 16.03 -27.49 -11.17
C MET A 1 15.92 -26.36 -10.15
N PHE A 2 16.76 -26.36 -9.12
CA PHE A 2 16.74 -25.31 -8.09
C PHE A 2 17.70 -24.21 -8.54
N CYS A 3 17.16 -23.03 -8.85
CA CYS A 3 17.96 -21.84 -9.11
C CYS A 3 18.46 -21.32 -7.76
N ASN A 4 19.76 -21.46 -7.49
CA ASN A 4 20.38 -20.97 -6.27
C ASN A 4 20.79 -19.52 -6.49
N LEU A 5 19.83 -18.60 -6.36
CA LEU A 5 20.02 -17.18 -6.57
C LEU A 5 20.30 -16.50 -5.22
N GLN A 6 21.45 -15.84 -5.11
CA GLN A 6 21.77 -15.04 -3.93
C GLN A 6 21.32 -13.59 -4.13
N VAL A 7 20.43 -13.10 -3.26
CA VAL A 7 19.91 -11.73 -3.28
C VAL A 7 20.15 -11.04 -1.93
N ARG A 8 20.25 -9.71 -1.95
CA ARG A 8 20.28 -8.88 -0.74
C ARG A 8 18.93 -8.22 -0.54
N VAL A 9 18.40 -8.32 0.67
CA VAL A 9 17.10 -7.75 1.07
C VAL A 9 17.31 -6.96 2.36
N TYR A 10 16.69 -5.79 2.46
CA TYR A 10 16.68 -4.98 3.67
C TYR A 10 15.34 -5.17 4.38
N VAL A 11 15.39 -5.56 5.64
CA VAL A 11 14.20 -5.82 6.48
C VAL A 11 14.35 -5.05 7.78
N GLY A 12 13.31 -4.30 8.17
CA GLY A 12 13.27 -3.65 9.49
C GLY A 12 12.91 -4.65 10.58
N GLU A 13 13.75 -4.75 11.61
CA GLU A 13 13.49 -5.60 12.78
C GLU A 13 12.43 -4.99 13.71
N THR A 14 11.83 -5.82 14.57
CA THR A 14 10.83 -5.38 15.55
C THR A 14 11.40 -4.45 16.63
N THR A 15 12.73 -4.40 16.77
CA THR A 15 13.48 -3.48 17.64
C THR A 15 13.67 -2.10 17.02
N ASN A 16 13.34 -1.92 15.73
CA ASN A 16 13.46 -0.63 15.05
C ASN A 16 12.48 0.38 15.67
N PRO A 17 12.93 1.60 16.03
CA PRO A 17 12.06 2.61 16.63
C PRO A 17 10.88 3.04 15.73
N SER A 18 10.96 2.79 14.42
CA SER A 18 9.87 3.04 13.47
C SER A 18 8.90 1.87 13.31
N PHE A 19 9.11 0.75 14.01
CA PHE A 19 8.19 -0.38 13.98
C PHE A 19 6.92 -0.08 14.79
N ALA A 20 5.81 0.16 14.09
CA ALA A 20 4.52 0.48 14.70
C ALA A 20 3.75 -0.74 15.22
N GLY A 21 4.26 -1.96 15.02
CA GLY A 21 3.56 -3.19 15.40
C GLY A 21 2.43 -3.57 14.43
N GLY A 22 1.65 -4.58 14.83
CA GLY A 22 0.43 -4.96 14.14
C GLY A 22 -0.71 -4.01 14.51
N GLU A 23 -1.43 -3.52 13.51
CA GLU A 23 -2.56 -2.61 13.70
C GLU A 23 -3.78 -3.12 12.93
N PRO A 24 -5.02 -2.90 13.42
CA PRO A 24 -6.22 -3.20 12.65
C PRO A 24 -6.19 -2.52 11.28
N LEU A 25 -6.58 -3.25 10.24
CA LEU A 25 -6.47 -2.81 8.85
C LEU A 25 -7.24 -1.50 8.58
N ALA A 26 -8.38 -1.31 9.25
CA ALA A 26 -9.18 -0.09 9.16
C ALA A 26 -8.46 1.15 9.71
N THR A 27 -7.72 1.00 10.82
CA THR A 27 -6.92 2.08 11.42
C THR A 27 -5.72 2.40 10.55
N LEU A 28 -5.06 1.37 10.01
CA LEU A 28 -3.95 1.56 9.08
C LEU A 28 -4.40 2.28 7.81
N ALA A 29 -5.55 1.89 7.26
CA ALA A 29 -6.12 2.51 6.07
C ALA A 29 -6.46 3.99 6.30
N ASP A 30 -7.02 4.33 7.45
CA ASP A 30 -7.30 5.71 7.83
C ASP A 30 -6.02 6.54 7.91
N ARG A 31 -4.97 6.01 8.57
CA ARG A 31 -3.68 6.69 8.62
C ARG A 31 -3.10 6.89 7.22
N ILE A 32 -3.10 5.86 6.37
CA ILE A 32 -2.53 5.96 5.01
C ILE A 32 -3.28 7.00 4.16
N ALA A 33 -4.61 7.05 4.26
CA ALA A 33 -5.43 7.97 3.46
C ALA A 33 -5.16 9.46 3.76
N HIS A 34 -4.80 9.78 5.02
CA HIS A 34 -4.70 11.17 5.49
C HIS A 34 -3.27 11.66 5.75
N THR A 35 -2.26 10.78 5.71
CA THR A 35 -0.88 11.17 6.01
C THR A 35 -0.09 11.59 4.77
N VAL A 36 0.73 12.62 4.93
CA VAL A 36 1.60 13.18 3.87
C VAL A 36 3.00 13.36 4.47
N GLY A 37 4.01 12.84 3.78
CA GLY A 37 5.42 13.00 4.15
C GLY A 37 6.16 13.93 3.18
N PRO A 38 7.46 14.15 3.39
CA PRO A 38 8.31 14.94 2.48
C PRO A 38 8.33 14.41 1.04
N SER A 39 8.04 13.11 0.85
CA SER A 39 7.99 12.44 -0.45
C SER A 39 6.59 12.47 -1.10
N GLY A 40 5.60 13.08 -0.46
CA GLY A 40 4.21 13.14 -0.94
C GLY A 40 3.21 12.33 -0.10
N PRO A 41 1.97 12.17 -0.60
CA PRO A 41 0.90 11.47 0.11
C PRO A 41 1.18 9.97 0.28
N ASN A 42 0.91 9.44 1.47
CA ASN A 42 1.15 8.02 1.77
C ASN A 42 0.25 7.08 0.94
N LYS A 43 -0.97 7.52 0.64
CA LYS A 43 -1.88 6.80 -0.28
C LYS A 43 -1.29 6.56 -1.67
N GLU A 44 -0.51 7.51 -2.21
CA GLU A 44 0.12 7.34 -3.53
C GLU A 44 1.18 6.24 -3.50
N TYR A 45 1.95 6.14 -2.41
CA TYR A 45 2.89 5.04 -2.22
C TYR A 45 2.18 3.68 -2.29
N LEU A 46 1.07 3.52 -1.56
CA LEU A 46 0.29 2.29 -1.57
C LEU A 46 -0.28 1.98 -2.97
N TYR A 47 -0.90 2.95 -3.64
CA TYR A 47 -1.49 2.73 -4.97
C TYR A 47 -0.45 2.34 -6.01
N ASN A 48 0.73 2.95 -5.98
CA ASN A 48 1.84 2.62 -6.86
C ASN A 48 2.36 1.21 -6.58
N LEU A 49 2.48 0.82 -5.32
CA LEU A 49 2.88 -0.54 -4.93
C LEU A 49 1.87 -1.58 -5.43
N CYS A 50 0.58 -1.39 -5.18
CA CYS A 50 -0.48 -2.31 -5.62
C CYS A 50 -0.50 -2.45 -7.15
N THR A 51 -0.29 -1.34 -7.87
CA THR A 51 -0.20 -1.34 -9.34
C THR A 51 1.01 -2.13 -9.82
N ALA A 52 2.19 -1.91 -9.24
CA ALA A 52 3.42 -2.60 -9.62
C ALA A 52 3.32 -4.12 -9.35
N VAL A 53 2.80 -4.52 -8.19
CA VAL A 53 2.60 -5.95 -7.85
C VAL A 53 1.65 -6.63 -8.83
N ARG A 54 0.51 -5.99 -9.15
CA ARG A 54 -0.46 -6.50 -10.13
C ARG A 54 0.16 -6.65 -11.53
N GLN A 55 1.05 -5.75 -11.93
CA GLN A 55 1.74 -5.82 -13.23
C GLN A 55 2.79 -6.94 -13.28
N LEU A 56 3.52 -7.18 -12.19
CA LEU A 56 4.59 -8.18 -12.13
C LEU A 56 4.08 -9.62 -12.16
N CYS A 57 2.99 -9.91 -11.45
CA CYS A 57 2.42 -11.26 -11.44
C CYS A 57 0.89 -11.21 -11.30
N PRO A 58 0.14 -11.02 -12.40
CA PRO A 58 -1.33 -10.93 -12.35
C PRO A 58 -2.02 -12.16 -11.75
N ALA A 59 -1.38 -13.33 -11.83
CA ALA A 59 -1.89 -14.59 -11.28
C ALA A 59 -1.67 -14.73 -9.76
N SER A 60 -0.82 -13.90 -9.15
CA SER A 60 -0.50 -13.94 -7.72
C SER A 60 -1.08 -12.70 -7.05
N GLU A 61 -2.36 -12.79 -6.66
CA GLU A 61 -3.05 -11.72 -5.95
C GLU A 61 -2.67 -11.70 -4.46
N ASP A 62 -2.06 -10.59 -4.01
CA ASP A 62 -1.85 -10.30 -2.60
C ASP A 62 -3.16 -9.80 -1.96
N GLN A 63 -3.84 -10.67 -1.22
CA GLN A 63 -5.12 -10.36 -0.56
C GLN A 63 -5.00 -9.23 0.46
N TYR A 64 -3.86 -9.13 1.15
CA TYR A 64 -3.64 -8.10 2.15
C TYR A 64 -3.51 -6.73 1.50
N LEU A 65 -2.68 -6.62 0.46
CA LEU A 65 -2.53 -5.36 -0.30
C LEU A 65 -3.83 -4.96 -0.98
N LYS A 66 -4.60 -5.92 -1.53
CA LYS A 66 -5.88 -5.64 -2.17
C LYS A 66 -6.91 -5.07 -1.19
N GLU A 67 -7.05 -5.69 -0.02
CA GLU A 67 -8.00 -5.22 0.99
C GLU A 67 -7.57 -3.88 1.58
N LEU A 68 -6.27 -3.68 1.80
CA LEU A 68 -5.74 -2.41 2.26
C LEU A 68 -5.96 -1.30 1.23
N GLU A 69 -5.70 -1.55 -0.05
CA GLU A 69 -5.98 -0.60 -1.15
C GLU A 69 -7.46 -0.21 -1.17
N ARG A 70 -8.36 -1.19 -1.06
CA ARG A 70 -9.81 -0.96 -1.02
C ARG A 70 -10.20 -0.04 0.14
N LEU A 71 -9.75 -0.35 1.35
CA LEU A 71 -10.07 0.44 2.55
C LEU A 71 -9.50 1.85 2.50
N VAL A 72 -8.31 2.05 1.92
CA VAL A 72 -7.72 3.38 1.74
C VAL A 72 -8.54 4.19 0.75
N ARG A 73 -8.96 3.60 -0.38
CA ARG A 73 -9.81 4.29 -1.38
C ARG A 73 -11.15 4.76 -0.82
N GLU A 74 -11.76 3.98 0.08
CA GLU A 74 -13.01 4.38 0.75
C GLU A 74 -12.85 5.60 1.67
N ARG A 75 -11.63 5.80 2.19
CA ARG A 75 -11.26 6.86 3.13
C ARG A 75 -10.55 8.02 2.45
N ASP A 76 -10.21 7.88 1.17
CA ASP A 76 -9.48 8.89 0.40
C ASP A 76 -10.38 10.10 0.11
N PRO A 77 -10.07 11.29 0.65
CA PRO A 77 -10.90 12.48 0.44
C PRO A 77 -10.90 12.94 -1.02
N GLU A 78 -9.88 12.61 -1.81
CA GLU A 78 -9.77 13.02 -3.21
C GLU A 78 -10.48 12.04 -4.16
N ALA A 79 -10.65 10.78 -3.78
CA ALA A 79 -11.38 9.80 -4.59
C ALA A 79 -12.86 10.18 -4.77
N ARG A 80 -13.43 10.93 -3.82
CA ARG A 80 -14.83 11.40 -3.85
C ARG A 80 -15.06 12.61 -4.76
N ASN A 81 -14.00 13.33 -5.12
CA ASN A 81 -14.07 14.53 -5.95
C ASN A 81 -13.79 14.26 -7.44
N GLY A 82 -13.55 13.00 -7.80
CA GLY A 82 -13.14 12.57 -9.15
C GLY A 82 -14.27 12.12 -10.08
N THR A 83 -15.54 12.42 -9.79
CA THR A 83 -16.61 12.28 -10.80
C THR A 83 -16.74 13.61 -11.55
N PRO A 84 -16.33 13.72 -12.83
CA PRO A 84 -16.96 14.68 -13.70
C PRO A 84 -18.39 14.16 -13.95
N GLU A 85 -19.37 14.77 -13.29
CA GLU A 85 -20.74 14.76 -13.80
C GLU A 85 -20.73 15.45 -15.17
N GLY A 86 -20.89 14.67 -16.24
CA GLY A 86 -21.32 15.15 -17.56
C GLY A 86 -20.23 15.61 -18.53
N LEU A 87 -19.77 14.69 -19.39
CA LEU A 87 -19.80 14.73 -20.87
C LEU A 87 -18.94 13.60 -21.45
#